data_AF-A0A497N9K1-F1
#
_entry.id   AF-A0A497N9K1-F1
#
_cell.length_a   1.000
_cell.length_b   1.000
_cell.length_c   1.000
_cell.angle_alpha   90.00
_cell.angle_beta   90.00
_cell.angle_gamma   90.00
#
_symmetry.space_group_name_H-M   'P 1'
#
loop_
_entity.id
_entity.type
_entity.pdbx_description
1 polymer ?
#
loop_
_entity_poly.entity_id
_entity_poly.type
_entity_poly.pdbx_seq_one_letter_code
_entity_poly.pdbx_strand_id
1 'polypeptide(L)' 'MDFLDDRIRIIVLEWNKDDADEVERAEKTFTTYLKKGWIAFAVTPEEKRIHVFQCYSTVEKIILAPVVEGG' A
#
# COMPACT_ATOMS: atom_id res chain seq x y z
N MET A 1 6.86 -10.45 -28.09
CA MET A 1 5.73 -9.72 -27.48
C MET A 1 5.90 -9.87 -25.98
N ASP A 2 6.72 -9.02 -25.37
CA ASP A 2 6.96 -8.99 -23.93
C ASP A 2 6.81 -7.52 -23.50
N PHE A 3 5.55 -7.13 -23.33
CA PHE A 3 5.13 -5.80 -22.88
C PHE A 3 4.62 -5.85 -21.44
N LEU A 4 5.11 -6.79 -20.62
CA LEU A 4 4.89 -6.74 -19.19
C LEU A 4 5.97 -5.83 -18.60
N ASP A 5 5.65 -4.55 -18.75
CA ASP A 5 6.40 -3.35 -18.39
C ASP A 5 7.05 -3.45 -16.99
N ASP A 6 8.37 -3.32 -17.02
CA ASP A 6 9.33 -3.20 -15.92
C ASP A 6 9.06 -2.02 -14.93
N ARG A 7 7.89 -1.35 -14.94
CA ARG A 7 7.72 -0.08 -14.18
C ARG A 7 6.52 0.04 -13.26
N ILE A 8 5.74 -1.02 -13.03
CA ILE A 8 4.76 -1.02 -11.93
C ILE A 8 5.44 -1.53 -10.66
N ARG A 9 6.19 -0.65 -9.99
CA ARG A 9 6.75 -0.93 -8.66
C ARG A 9 5.64 -0.87 -7.62
N ILE A 10 5.02 -2.00 -7.32
CA ILE A 10 4.18 -2.13 -6.12
C ILE A 10 5.05 -1.95 -4.88
N ILE A 11 4.55 -1.19 -3.90
CA ILE A 11 5.25 -0.94 -2.64
C ILE A 11 4.49 -1.67 -1.56
N VAL A 12 5.18 -2.58 -0.85
CA VAL A 12 4.60 -3.27 0.29
C VAL A 12 5.08 -2.55 1.55
N LEU A 13 4.12 -1.99 2.29
CA LEU A 13 4.33 -1.45 3.62
C LEU A 13 3.95 -2.54 4.62
N GLU A 14 4.92 -2.94 5.42
CA GLU A 14 4.74 -3.85 6.54
C GLU A 14 5.37 -3.16 7.75
N TRP A 15 4.66 -3.15 8.87
CA TRP A 15 5.09 -2.50 10.10
C TRP A 15 4.57 -3.27 11.30
N ASN A 16 5.26 -3.14 12.42
CA ASN A 16 4.77 -3.65 13.68
C ASN A 16 3.75 -2.67 14.28
N LYS A 17 2.51 -3.11 14.53
CA LYS A 17 1.46 -2.28 15.14
C LYS A 17 1.75 -1.88 16.59
N ASP A 18 2.63 -2.62 17.27
CA ASP A 18 3.08 -2.32 18.63
C ASP A 18 4.24 -1.31 18.65
N ASP A 19 4.84 -1.02 17.49
CA ASP A 19 5.90 -0.02 17.35
C ASP A 19 5.34 1.28 16.75
N ALA A 20 5.16 2.29 17.61
CA ALA A 20 4.57 3.57 17.22
C ALA A 20 5.39 4.34 16.16
N ASP A 21 6.71 4.14 16.11
CA ASP A 21 7.58 4.80 15.15
C ASP A 21 7.45 4.17 13.76
N GLU A 22 7.33 2.84 13.68
CA GLU A 22 7.02 2.14 12.43
C GLU A 22 5.62 2.49 11.90
N VAL A 23 4.62 2.59 12.78
CA VAL A 23 3.26 3.02 12.40
C VAL A 23 3.28 4.43 11.81
N GLU A 24 3.99 5.37 12.43
CA GLU A 24 4.09 6.75 11.91
C GLU A 24 4.79 6.78 10.53
N ARG A 25 5.87 6.00 10.36
CA ARG A 25 6.58 5.88 9.08
C ARG A 25 5.70 5.29 7.99
N ALA A 26 4.93 4.24 8.31
CA ALA A 26 3.99 3.63 7.41
C ALA A 26 2.88 4.61 6.99
N GLU A 27 2.30 5.35 7.94
CA GLU A 27 1.24 6.33 7.68
C GLU A 27 1.74 7.50 6.80
N LYS A 28 2.93 8.03 7.08
CA LYS A 28 3.57 9.07 6.25
C LYS A 28 3.79 8.58 4.82
N THR A 29 4.27 7.35 4.67
CA THR A 29 4.53 6.75 3.37
C THR A 29 3.23 6.52 2.61
N PHE A 30 2.24 5.90 3.26
CA PHE A 30 0.88 5.69 2.75
C PHE A 30 0.27 6.99 2.22
N THR A 31 0.26 8.04 3.03
CA THR A 31 -0.29 9.35 2.67
C THR A 31 0.46 9.98 1.51
N THR A 32 1.78 9.83 1.47
CA THR A 32 2.61 10.36 0.38
C THR A 32 2.26 9.71 -0.97
N TYR A 33 2.05 8.39 -0.99
CA TYR A 33 1.71 7.67 -2.21
C TYR A 33 0.25 7.86 -2.62
N LEU A 34 -0.70 7.89 -1.68
CA LEU A 34 -2.09 8.25 -1.98
C LEU A 34 -2.19 9.63 -2.65
N LYS A 35 -1.45 10.62 -2.15
CA LYS A 35 -1.39 11.97 -2.77
C LYS A 35 -0.81 11.96 -4.19
N LYS A 36 0.01 10.96 -4.53
CA LYS A 36 0.55 10.75 -5.88
C LYS A 36 -0.43 10.00 -6.80
N GLY A 37 -1.65 9.73 -6.34
CA GLY A 37 -2.66 8.98 -7.10
C GLY A 37 -2.40 7.48 -7.10
N TRP A 38 -1.79 6.93 -6.06
CA TRP A 38 -1.64 5.49 -5.89
C TRP A 38 -2.86 4.92 -5.14
N ILE A 39 -3.16 3.65 -5.38
CA ILE A 39 -4.18 2.87 -4.68
C ILE A 39 -3.51 2.10 -3.54
N ALA A 40 -4.18 1.99 -2.40
CA ALA A 40 -3.71 1.20 -1.28
C ALA A 40 -4.63 0.01 -0.97
N PHE A 41 -4.04 -1.15 -0.68
CA PHE A 41 -4.74 -2.38 -0.36
C PHE A 41 -4.26 -2.90 0.99
N ALA A 42 -5.12 -2.94 1.99
CA ALA A 42 -4.83 -3.61 3.24
C ALA A 42 -4.94 -5.13 3.06
N VAL A 43 -3.99 -5.88 3.62
CA VAL A 43 -4.05 -7.34 3.67
C VAL A 43 -4.59 -7.72 5.05
N THR A 44 -5.74 -8.37 5.08
CA THR A 44 -6.34 -8.89 6.32
C THR A 44 -5.65 -10.20 6.73
N PRO A 45 -5.81 -10.65 8.00
CA PRO A 45 -5.33 -11.96 8.44
C PRO A 45 -5.93 -13.15 7.67
N GLU A 46 -7.07 -12.95 6.98
CA GLU A 46 -7.66 -13.92 6.05
C GLU A 46 -7.02 -13.88 4.64
N GLU A 47 -5.89 -13.20 4.48
CA GLU A 47 -5.19 -12.97 3.21
C GLU A 47 -6.03 -12.24 2.14
N LYS A 48 -7.12 -11.58 2.56
CA LYS A 48 -7.96 -10.79 1.65
C LYS A 48 -7.35 -9.40 1.47
N ARG A 49 -7.33 -8.93 0.23
CA ARG A 49 -6.90 -7.58 -0.13
C ARG A 49 -8.11 -6.67 -0.20
N ILE A 50 -8.19 -5.69 0.68
CA ILE A 50 -9.28 -4.72 0.72
C ILE A 50 -8.72 -3.36 0.34
N HIS A 51 -9.36 -2.70 -0.62
CA HIS A 51 -9.00 -1.32 -0.95
C HIS A 51 -9.29 -0.42 0.25
N VAL A 52 -8.27 0.28 0.72
CA VAL A 52 -8.35 1.21 1.84
C VAL A 52 -7.92 2.60 1.40
N PHE A 53 -8.66 3.60 1.87
CA PHE A 53 -8.33 5.02 1.65
C PHE A 53 -7.62 5.64 2.85
N GLN A 54 -7.49 4.89 3.95
CA GLN A 54 -6.87 5.31 5.20
C GLN A 54 -5.92 4.22 5.71
N CYS A 55 -4.87 4.63 6.41
CA CYS A 55 -3.94 3.70 7.05
C CYS A 55 -4.60 3.18 8.33
N TYR A 56 -5.04 1.93 8.32
CA TYR A 56 -5.63 1.32 9.51
C TYR A 56 -4.50 0.75 10.37
N SER A 57 -4.39 1.20 11.62
CA SER A 57 -3.45 0.64 12.61
C SER A 57 -3.78 -0.81 12.99
N THR A 58 -4.95 -1.31 12.59
CA THR A 58 -5.39 -2.69 12.81
C THR A 58 -4.81 -3.68 11.80
N VAL A 59 -4.18 -3.21 10.72
CA VAL A 59 -3.52 -4.07 9.74
C VAL A 59 -2.02 -3.91 9.84
N GLU A 60 -1.30 -5.00 9.63
CA GLU A 60 0.16 -5.04 9.71
C GLU A 60 0.80 -4.92 8.32
N LYS A 61 -0.03 -4.90 7.27
CA LYS A 61 0.41 -4.94 5.87
C LYS A 61 -0.52 -4.18 4.94
N ILE A 62 0.05 -3.23 4.19
CA ILE A 62 -0.60 -2.52 3.09
C ILE A 62 0.23 -2.64 1.81
N ILE A 63 -0.44 -2.86 0.68
CA ILE A 63 0.16 -2.87 -0.64
C ILE A 63 -0.28 -1.59 -1.36
N LEU A 64 0.67 -0.74 -1.73
CA LEU A 64 0.47 0.43 -2.56
C LEU A 64 0.78 0.07 -4.02
N ALA A 65 -0.15 0.37 -4.91
CA ALA A 65 0.01 0.16 -6.35
C ALA A 65 -0.27 1.47 -7.10
N PRO A 66 0.52 1.82 -8.13
CA PRO A 66 0.20 2.96 -8.96
C PRO A 66 -1.09 2.68 -9.75
N VAL A 67 -1.92 3.70 -9.95
CA VAL A 67 -3.03 3.63 -10.91
C VAL A 67 -2.41 3.63 -12.30
N VAL A 68 -2.39 2.46 -12.95
CA VAL A 68 -2.15 2.37 -14.40
C VAL A 68 -3.49 2.60 -15.07
N GLU A 69 -3.69 3.81 -15.60
CA GLU A 69 -4.75 4.05 -16.58
C GLU A 69 -4.34 3.34 -17.88
N GLY A 70 -4.73 2.08 -18.02
CA GLY A 70 -4.77 1.41 -19.32
C GLY A 70 -5.95 1.96 -20.11
N GLY A 71 -5.65 2.74 -21.16
CA GLY A 71 -6.64 3.15 -22.17
C GLY A 71 -7.09 2.01 -23.06
#